data_AF-A0A833Y0T8-F1
#
_entry.id   AF-A0A833Y0T8-F1
#
_cell.length_a   1.000
_cell.length_b   1.000
_cell.length_c   1.000
_cell.angle_alpha   90.00
_cell.angle_beta   90.00
_cell.angle_gamma   90.00
#
_symmetry.space_group_name_H-M   'P 1'
#
loop_
_entity.id
_entity.type
_entity.pdbx_description
1 polymer ?
#
loop_
_entity_poly.entity_id
_entity_poly.type
_entity_poly.pdbx_seq_one_letter_code
_entity_poly.pdbx_strand_id
1 'polypeptide(L)'
;MAAGDLPETDTPLFLATKSGCVDIAEEILKRYPQAVEHIDDKGRNILHIAIKFRRLSIFDLVTKGEVPVNRLVRKVNNEGNAILHVVGMKLKDYMPEKLRGPALDLRDEMLWFEVPWKLITPPHFLEHRNDMKLTAEQFFCKENNELRTSATEWLKRTSEGCTVVAVLIATVAFAAAYTVPGGPNSQTGAPVLVNKPFFVVFTVTDVLSLSFALTSVVIFLSIVSSPFR
;
A
#
# COMPACT_ATOMS: atom_id res chain seq x y z
N MET A 1 -30.97 -13.65 -3.03
CA MET A 1 -31.40 -13.23 -4.38
C MET A 1 -30.48 -12.09 -4.77
N ALA A 2 -29.47 -12.38 -5.59
CA ALA A 2 -28.45 -11.41 -5.97
C ALA A 2 -29.08 -10.37 -6.91
N ALA A 3 -29.09 -9.10 -6.49
CA ALA A 3 -29.28 -8.00 -7.42
C ALA A 3 -28.02 -7.96 -8.29
N GLY A 4 -28.12 -8.51 -9.50
CA GLY A 4 -27.10 -8.33 -10.52
C GLY A 4 -26.97 -6.85 -10.82
N ASP A 5 -25.74 -6.33 -10.79
CA ASP A 5 -25.40 -5.00 -11.26
C ASP A 5 -25.95 -4.83 -12.69
N LEU A 6 -26.91 -3.92 -12.86
CA LEU A 6 -27.34 -3.44 -14.19
C LEU A 6 -26.12 -2.83 -14.90
N PRO A 7 -25.95 -3.02 -16.22
CA PRO A 7 -24.83 -2.43 -16.94
C PRO A 7 -24.86 -0.90 -16.75
N GLU A 8 -23.80 -0.36 -16.13
CA GLU A 8 -23.62 1.09 -15.96
C GLU A 8 -23.77 1.75 -17.35
N THR A 9 -24.63 2.75 -17.47
CA THR A 9 -24.81 3.48 -18.74
C THR A 9 -23.64 4.43 -18.95
N ASP A 10 -22.47 3.84 -19.22
CA ASP A 10 -21.24 4.59 -19.35
C ASP A 10 -21.24 5.40 -20.64
N THR A 11 -21.17 6.72 -20.51
CA THR A 11 -20.90 7.59 -21.64
C THR A 11 -19.55 7.21 -22.27
N PRO A 12 -19.33 7.45 -23.58
CA PRO A 12 -18.04 7.19 -24.22
C PRO A 12 -16.86 7.84 -23.48
N LEU A 13 -17.09 9.01 -22.89
CA LEU A 13 -16.11 9.71 -22.06
C LEU A 13 -15.75 8.94 -20.79
N PHE A 14 -16.74 8.33 -20.12
CA PHE A 14 -16.49 7.51 -18.94
C PHE A 14 -15.81 6.19 -19.30
N LEU A 15 -16.14 5.56 -20.42
CA LEU A 15 -15.42 4.38 -20.90
C LEU A 15 -13.95 4.70 -21.19
N ALA A 16 -13.67 5.80 -21.87
CA ALA A 16 -12.30 6.29 -22.08
C ALA A 16 -11.58 6.57 -20.75
N THR A 17 -12.29 7.16 -19.78
CA THR A 17 -11.75 7.43 -18.43
C THR A 17 -11.44 6.15 -17.66
N LYS A 18 -12.30 5.12 -17.69
CA LYS A 18 -12.07 3.84 -16.99
C LYS A 18 -10.89 3.08 -17.60
N SER A 19 -10.83 3.03 -18.93
CA SER A 19 -9.76 2.39 -19.69
C SER A 19 -8.42 3.14 -19.61
N GLY A 20 -8.44 4.44 -19.31
CA GLY A 20 -7.24 5.28 -19.28
C GLY A 20 -6.78 5.74 -20.66
N CYS A 21 -7.66 5.70 -21.67
CA CYS A 21 -7.37 6.19 -23.02
C CYS A 21 -7.42 7.71 -23.06
N VAL A 22 -6.27 8.35 -22.80
CA VAL A 22 -6.13 9.81 -22.73
C VAL A 22 -6.51 10.49 -24.04
N ASP A 23 -6.03 9.98 -25.17
CA ASP A 23 -6.27 10.58 -26.49
C ASP A 23 -7.77 10.68 -26.82
N ILE A 24 -8.53 9.61 -26.51
CA ILE A 24 -9.97 9.57 -26.74
C ILE A 24 -10.69 10.54 -25.81
N ALA A 25 -10.31 10.57 -24.53
CA ALA A 25 -10.91 11.50 -23.58
C ALA A 25 -10.62 12.96 -23.96
N GLU A 26 -9.40 13.26 -24.42
CA GLU A 26 -9.00 14.57 -24.90
C GLU A 26 -9.83 15.02 -26.10
N GLU A 27 -9.96 14.16 -27.12
CA GLU A 27 -10.67 14.49 -28.35
C GLU A 27 -12.17 14.71 -28.08
N ILE A 28 -12.77 13.90 -27.20
CA ILE A 28 -14.16 14.08 -26.78
C ILE A 28 -14.34 15.42 -26.09
N LEU A 29 -13.45 15.79 -25.16
CA LEU A 29 -13.55 17.05 -24.41
C LEU A 29 -13.26 18.28 -25.28
N LYS A 30 -12.39 18.17 -26.29
CA LYS A 30 -12.19 19.22 -27.31
C LYS A 30 -13.43 19.43 -28.16
N ARG A 31 -14.07 18.36 -28.60
CA ARG A 31 -15.23 18.44 -29.50
C ARG A 31 -16.54 18.77 -28.77
N TYR A 32 -16.70 18.26 -27.56
CA TYR A 32 -17.87 18.42 -26.70
C TYR A 32 -17.47 18.78 -25.27
N PRO A 33 -17.03 20.02 -25.00
CA PRO A 33 -16.58 20.44 -23.67
C PRO A 33 -17.62 20.22 -22.57
N GLN A 34 -18.92 20.34 -22.89
CA GLN A 34 -20.03 20.12 -21.96
C GLN A 34 -20.14 18.68 -21.44
N ALA A 35 -19.54 17.70 -22.14
CA ALA A 35 -19.57 16.29 -21.71
C ALA A 35 -18.91 16.09 -20.34
N VAL A 36 -18.03 17.00 -19.94
CA VAL A 36 -17.38 17.00 -18.62
C VAL A 36 -18.36 17.12 -17.45
N GLU A 37 -19.54 17.72 -17.67
CA GLU A 37 -20.57 17.92 -16.64
C GLU A 37 -21.48 16.69 -16.46
N HIS A 38 -21.37 15.71 -17.37
CA HIS A 38 -22.13 14.48 -17.27
C HIS A 38 -21.82 13.75 -15.96
N ILE A 39 -22.85 13.08 -15.45
CA ILE A 39 -22.76 12.19 -14.31
C ILE A 39 -23.25 10.81 -14.71
N ASP A 40 -22.70 9.80 -14.07
CA ASP A 40 -23.19 8.44 -14.24
C ASP A 40 -24.39 8.16 -13.34
N ASP A 41 -24.90 6.93 -13.41
CA ASP A 41 -26.04 6.44 -12.63
C ASP A 41 -25.80 6.51 -11.11
N LYS A 42 -24.54 6.62 -10.67
CA LYS A 42 -24.12 6.74 -9.26
C LYS A 42 -23.86 8.20 -8.87
N GLY A 43 -24.16 9.17 -9.75
CA GLY A 43 -23.94 10.60 -9.52
C GLY A 43 -22.47 11.01 -9.60
N ARG A 44 -21.58 10.13 -10.06
CA ARG A 44 -20.14 10.39 -10.18
C ARG A 44 -19.87 11.18 -11.45
N ASN A 45 -19.06 12.22 -11.33
CA ASN A 45 -18.48 12.92 -12.47
C ASN A 45 -17.17 12.27 -12.92
N ILE A 46 -16.58 12.80 -14.00
CA ILE A 46 -15.32 12.32 -14.57
C ILE A 46 -14.16 12.26 -13.56
N LEU A 47 -14.07 13.18 -12.59
CA LEU A 47 -12.99 13.20 -11.59
C LEU A 47 -13.12 12.03 -10.61
N HIS A 48 -14.34 11.73 -10.14
CA HIS A 48 -14.58 10.57 -9.29
C HIS A 48 -14.19 9.27 -10.02
N ILE A 49 -14.52 9.16 -11.30
CA ILE A 49 -14.20 7.96 -12.09
C ILE A 49 -12.69 7.87 -12.32
N ALA A 50 -12.03 8.96 -12.72
CA ALA A 50 -10.58 8.98 -12.93
C ALA A 50 -9.82 8.57 -11.66
N ILE A 51 -10.24 9.04 -10.49
CA ILE A 51 -9.63 8.67 -9.19
C ILE A 51 -9.93 7.21 -8.84
N LYS A 52 -11.19 6.79 -8.94
CA LYS A 52 -11.58 5.41 -8.66
C LYS A 52 -10.74 4.42 -9.47
N PHE A 53 -10.50 4.71 -10.75
CA PHE A 53 -9.72 3.83 -11.65
C PHE A 53 -8.22 4.18 -11.72
N ARG A 54 -7.72 5.03 -10.81
CA ARG A 54 -6.30 5.43 -10.72
C ARG A 54 -5.72 6.01 -12.03
N ARG A 55 -6.53 6.72 -12.82
CA ARG A 55 -6.13 7.35 -14.08
C ARG A 55 -5.71 8.80 -13.86
N LEU A 56 -4.52 8.99 -13.30
CA LEU A 56 -3.95 10.32 -13.05
C LEU A 56 -3.82 11.17 -14.32
N SER A 57 -3.46 10.58 -15.46
CA SER A 57 -3.32 11.33 -16.71
C SER A 57 -4.65 11.94 -17.18
N ILE A 58 -5.77 11.24 -16.98
CA ILE A 58 -7.11 11.77 -17.28
C ILE A 58 -7.49 12.84 -16.26
N PHE A 59 -7.19 12.61 -14.99
CA PHE A 59 -7.42 13.58 -13.93
C PHE A 59 -6.69 14.91 -14.22
N ASP A 60 -5.42 14.83 -14.58
CA ASP A 60 -4.58 15.98 -14.96
C ASP A 60 -5.12 16.70 -16.19
N LEU A 61 -5.57 15.95 -17.20
CA LEU A 61 -6.16 16.50 -18.42
C LEU A 61 -7.40 17.34 -18.11
N VAL A 62 -8.30 16.82 -17.28
CA VAL A 62 -9.53 17.53 -16.89
C VAL A 62 -9.21 18.72 -15.99
N THR A 63 -8.23 18.60 -15.10
CA THR A 63 -7.88 19.67 -14.14
C THR A 63 -7.12 20.83 -14.76
N LYS A 64 -6.32 20.59 -15.79
CA LYS A 64 -5.55 21.61 -16.54
C LYS A 64 -6.32 22.19 -17.73
N GLY A 65 -7.48 21.61 -18.07
CA GLY A 65 -8.32 22.06 -19.18
C GLY A 65 -9.01 23.40 -18.91
N GLU A 66 -9.70 23.92 -19.93
CA GLU A 66 -10.38 25.21 -19.89
C GLU A 66 -11.69 25.20 -19.07
N VAL A 67 -12.13 24.02 -18.62
CA VAL A 67 -13.40 23.84 -17.89
C VAL A 67 -13.22 24.26 -16.42
N PRO A 68 -14.19 24.95 -15.80
CA PRO A 68 -14.15 25.29 -14.38
C PRO A 68 -14.26 24.05 -13.47
N VAL A 69 -13.09 23.51 -13.09
CA VAL A 69 -12.90 22.33 -12.23
C VAL A 69 -13.53 22.47 -10.84
N ASN A 70 -13.69 23.69 -10.35
CA ASN A 70 -14.23 23.98 -9.01
C ASN A 70 -15.62 23.40 -8.78
N ARG A 71 -16.46 23.33 -9.83
CA ARG A 71 -17.81 22.73 -9.73
C ARG A 71 -17.74 21.21 -9.65
N LEU A 72 -16.81 20.60 -10.37
CA LEU A 72 -16.62 19.15 -10.38
C LEU A 72 -16.06 18.66 -9.06
N VAL A 73 -15.10 19.38 -8.48
CA VAL A 73 -14.48 19.02 -7.20
C VAL A 73 -15.45 19.09 -6.02
N ARG A 74 -16.38 20.05 -6.05
CA ARG A 74 -17.39 20.24 -4.99
C ARG A 74 -18.57 19.27 -5.07
N LYS A 75 -18.72 18.55 -6.19
CA LYS A 75 -19.84 17.65 -6.39
C LYS A 75 -19.62 16.38 -5.57
N VAL A 76 -20.69 15.90 -4.92
CA VAL A 76 -20.73 14.58 -4.27
C VAL A 76 -21.49 13.59 -5.14
N ASN A 77 -21.17 12.32 -5.01
CA ASN A 77 -21.93 11.25 -5.65
C ASN A 77 -23.25 10.96 -4.87
N ASN A 78 -24.02 9.97 -5.32
CA ASN A 78 -25.30 9.60 -4.69
C ASN A 78 -25.20 9.05 -3.26
N GLU A 79 -24.00 8.76 -2.77
CA GLU A 79 -23.72 8.27 -1.40
C GLU A 79 -23.15 9.40 -0.51
N GLY A 80 -23.19 10.64 -1.01
CA GLY A 80 -22.58 11.80 -0.35
C GLY A 80 -21.05 11.75 -0.34
N ASN A 81 -20.41 10.84 -1.09
CA ASN A 81 -18.96 10.72 -1.15
C ASN A 81 -18.38 11.86 -2.01
N ALA A 82 -17.45 12.60 -1.41
CA ALA A 82 -16.60 13.55 -2.12
C ALA A 82 -15.47 12.81 -2.85
N ILE A 83 -14.71 13.57 -3.66
CA ILE A 83 -13.47 13.08 -4.27
C ILE A 83 -12.55 12.40 -3.24
N LEU A 84 -12.36 12.99 -2.05
CA LEU A 84 -11.51 12.40 -1.00
C LEU A 84 -12.01 11.05 -0.49
N HIS A 85 -13.33 10.85 -0.39
CA HIS A 85 -13.90 9.55 -0.03
C HIS A 85 -13.65 8.52 -1.12
N VAL A 86 -13.72 8.92 -2.40
CA VAL A 86 -13.45 8.04 -3.55
C VAL A 86 -11.98 7.62 -3.62
N VAL A 87 -11.03 8.48 -3.22
CA VAL A 87 -9.62 8.09 -3.09
C VAL A 87 -9.47 6.92 -2.12
N GLY A 88 -10.26 6.92 -1.04
CA GLY A 88 -10.20 5.87 -0.02
C GLY A 88 -10.97 4.60 -0.35
N MET A 89 -11.62 4.52 -1.53
CA MET A 89 -12.32 3.32 -1.96
C MET A 89 -11.35 2.24 -2.40
N LYS A 90 -11.58 1.01 -1.92
CA LYS A 90 -10.86 -0.15 -2.40
C LYS A 90 -11.12 -0.37 -3.88
N LEU A 91 -10.06 -0.52 -4.66
CA LEU A 91 -10.15 -0.80 -6.08
C LEU A 91 -10.63 -2.23 -6.31
N LYS A 92 -11.94 -2.42 -6.54
CA LYS A 92 -12.54 -3.76 -6.72
C LYS A 92 -12.21 -4.41 -8.07
N ASP A 93 -11.89 -3.61 -9.09
CA ASP A 93 -11.86 -4.04 -10.50
C ASP A 93 -10.46 -4.07 -11.13
N TYR A 94 -9.41 -3.66 -10.41
CA TYR A 94 -8.03 -3.77 -10.85
C TYR A 94 -7.37 -4.88 -10.06
N MET A 95 -7.08 -5.99 -10.73
CA MET A 95 -6.29 -7.09 -10.18
C MET A 95 -4.82 -6.78 -10.51
N PRO A 96 -4.02 -6.12 -9.63
CA PRO A 96 -2.59 -6.21 -9.80
C PRO A 96 -2.22 -7.69 -9.73
N GLU A 97 -1.31 -8.11 -10.61
CA GLU A 97 -0.85 -9.49 -10.72
C GLU A 97 -0.67 -10.13 -9.33
N LYS A 98 -1.25 -11.32 -9.18
CA LYS A 98 -1.59 -12.06 -7.95
C LYS A 98 -0.39 -12.50 -7.08
N LEU A 99 0.75 -11.81 -7.19
CA LEU A 99 2.02 -12.14 -6.56
C LEU A 99 2.39 -11.22 -5.37
N ARG A 100 1.69 -10.09 -5.18
CA ARG A 100 1.97 -9.15 -4.07
C ARG A 100 1.29 -9.59 -2.77
N GLY A 101 2.01 -9.45 -1.65
CA GLY A 101 1.47 -9.73 -0.32
C GLY A 101 0.52 -8.62 0.17
N PRO A 102 -0.46 -8.93 1.04
CA PRO A 102 -1.51 -7.99 1.46
C PRO A 102 -0.97 -6.71 2.14
N ALA A 103 0.21 -6.77 2.74
CA ALA A 103 0.86 -5.59 3.32
C ALA A 103 1.35 -4.59 2.26
N LEU A 104 1.77 -5.06 1.08
CA LEU A 104 2.14 -4.19 -0.03
C LEU A 104 0.91 -3.54 -0.64
N ASP A 105 -0.17 -4.29 -0.80
CA ASP A 105 -1.44 -3.76 -1.30
C ASP A 105 -1.97 -2.66 -0.36
N LEU A 106 -1.98 -2.89 0.95
CA LEU A 106 -2.36 -1.87 1.93
C LEU A 106 -1.46 -0.63 1.86
N ARG A 107 -0.15 -0.82 1.71
CA ARG A 107 0.80 0.28 1.56
C ARG A 107 0.50 1.13 0.33
N ASP A 108 0.21 0.50 -0.80
CA ASP A 108 -0.11 1.19 -2.05
C ASP A 108 -1.43 1.97 -1.94
N GLU A 109 -2.43 1.43 -1.22
CA GLU A 109 -3.67 2.14 -0.88
C GLU A 109 -3.44 3.35 0.04
N MET A 110 -2.60 3.20 1.08
CA MET A 110 -2.24 4.31 1.97
C MET A 110 -1.48 5.42 1.24
N LEU A 111 -0.48 5.07 0.43
CA LEU A 111 0.27 6.04 -0.36
C LEU A 111 -0.63 6.77 -1.35
N TRP A 112 -1.57 6.06 -1.97
CA TRP A 112 -2.57 6.67 -2.83
C TRP A 112 -3.48 7.66 -2.09
N PHE A 113 -3.84 7.35 -0.85
CA PHE A 113 -4.60 8.24 0.02
C PHE A 113 -3.81 9.48 0.47
N GLU A 114 -2.49 9.34 0.65
CA GLU A 114 -1.58 10.42 1.03
C GLU A 114 -1.18 11.36 -0.11
N VAL A 115 -1.40 10.96 -1.37
CA VAL A 115 -1.26 11.87 -2.53
C VAL A 115 -2.03 13.17 -2.24
N PRO A 116 -1.54 14.35 -2.67
CA PRO A 116 -2.08 15.66 -2.27
C PRO A 116 -3.45 16.00 -2.89
N TRP A 117 -4.42 15.10 -2.83
CA TRP A 117 -5.83 15.34 -3.13
C TRP A 117 -6.43 16.45 -2.27
N LYS A 118 -5.89 16.63 -1.05
CA LYS A 118 -6.21 17.72 -0.13
C LYS A 118 -5.87 19.10 -0.71
N LEU A 119 -4.95 19.20 -1.67
CA LEU A 119 -4.62 20.46 -2.35
C LEU A 119 -5.69 20.84 -3.38
N ILE A 120 -6.34 19.84 -3.99
CA ILE A 120 -7.40 20.04 -4.97
C ILE A 120 -8.74 20.27 -4.26
N THR A 121 -8.91 19.65 -3.09
CA THR A 121 -10.16 19.73 -2.32
C THR A 121 -10.24 21.05 -1.53
N PRO A 122 -11.35 21.81 -1.63
CA PRO A 122 -11.51 23.04 -0.86
C PRO A 122 -11.36 22.81 0.66
N PRO A 123 -10.74 23.73 1.43
CA PRO A 123 -10.47 23.52 2.85
C PRO A 123 -11.70 23.18 3.70
N HIS A 124 -12.83 23.84 3.43
CA HIS A 124 -14.11 23.59 4.12
C HIS A 124 -14.74 22.22 3.78
N PHE A 125 -14.19 21.50 2.81
CA PHE A 125 -14.68 20.22 2.32
C PHE A 125 -13.79 19.04 2.76
N LEU A 126 -12.67 19.31 3.44
CA LEU A 126 -11.79 18.29 4.03
C LEU A 126 -12.50 17.49 5.14
N GLU A 127 -13.37 18.16 5.89
CA GLU A 127 -14.16 17.57 6.98
C GLU A 127 -15.56 17.14 6.51
N HIS A 128 -15.82 17.16 5.19
CA HIS A 128 -17.08 16.71 4.64
C HIS A 128 -17.37 15.28 5.07
N ARG A 129 -18.62 15.03 5.42
CA ARG A 129 -19.10 13.71 5.85
C ARG A 129 -20.05 13.16 4.80
N ASN A 130 -19.80 11.92 4.40
CA ASN A 130 -20.70 11.21 3.51
C ASN A 130 -22.02 10.82 4.21
N ASP A 131 -22.92 10.13 3.52
CA ASP A 131 -24.21 9.73 4.08
C ASP A 131 -24.09 8.81 5.29
N MET A 132 -22.94 8.13 5.43
CA MET A 132 -22.59 7.31 6.60
C MET A 132 -22.07 8.15 7.78
N LYS A 133 -22.03 9.47 7.64
CA LYS A 133 -21.50 10.45 8.61
C LYS A 133 -19.99 10.30 8.86
N LEU A 134 -19.25 9.71 7.91
CA LEU A 134 -17.81 9.47 8.01
C LEU A 134 -17.02 10.51 7.21
N THR A 135 -15.89 10.94 7.77
CA THR A 135 -14.87 11.67 7.00
C THR A 135 -14.17 10.73 6.00
N ALA A 136 -13.44 11.27 5.03
CA ALA A 136 -12.70 10.46 4.06
C ALA A 136 -11.70 9.50 4.73
N GLU A 137 -11.02 9.95 5.80
CA GLU A 137 -10.09 9.13 6.58
C GLU A 137 -10.82 8.00 7.32
N GLN A 138 -11.94 8.29 7.97
CA GLN A 138 -12.75 7.27 8.65
C GLN A 138 -13.34 6.26 7.65
N PHE A 139 -13.75 6.74 6.47
CA PHE A 139 -14.26 5.91 5.39
C PHE A 139 -13.16 4.98 4.85
N PHE A 140 -11.94 5.50 4.61
CA PHE A 140 -10.79 4.70 4.19
C PHE A 140 -10.48 3.57 5.18
N CYS A 141 -10.42 3.89 6.47
CA CYS A 141 -10.18 2.89 7.52
C CYS A 141 -11.28 1.81 7.56
N LYS A 142 -12.53 2.19 7.30
CA LYS A 142 -13.66 1.26 7.26
C LYS A 142 -13.61 0.35 6.03
N GLU A 143 -13.42 0.91 4.83
CA GLU A 143 -13.41 0.16 3.57
C GLU A 143 -12.19 -0.77 3.47
N ASN A 144 -11.02 -0.33 3.96
CA ASN A 144 -9.79 -1.11 3.92
C ASN A 144 -9.55 -1.95 5.18
N ASN A 145 -10.54 -2.09 6.07
CA ASN A 145 -10.37 -2.80 7.34
C ASN A 145 -10.01 -4.27 7.15
N GLU A 146 -10.64 -4.95 6.19
CA GLU A 146 -10.33 -6.34 5.87
C GLU A 146 -8.89 -6.48 5.36
N LEU A 147 -8.49 -5.61 4.42
CA LEU A 147 -7.13 -5.60 3.87
C LEU A 147 -6.09 -5.33 4.97
N ARG A 148 -6.39 -4.39 5.88
CA ARG A 148 -5.57 -4.09 7.06
C ARG A 148 -5.42 -5.29 7.97
N THR A 149 -6.51 -6.02 8.20
CA THR A 149 -6.50 -7.24 9.03
C THR A 149 -5.65 -8.33 8.39
N SER A 150 -5.84 -8.59 7.09
CA SER A 150 -5.05 -9.58 6.34
C SER A 150 -3.56 -9.19 6.27
N ALA A 151 -3.24 -7.91 6.06
CA ALA A 151 -1.88 -7.40 6.08
C ALA A 151 -1.21 -7.58 7.44
N THR A 152 -1.95 -7.28 8.53
CA THR A 152 -1.46 -7.45 9.91
C THR A 152 -1.19 -8.91 10.22
N GLU A 153 -2.10 -9.81 9.86
CA GLU A 153 -1.94 -11.25 10.06
C GLU A 153 -0.76 -11.81 9.25
N TRP A 154 -0.64 -11.38 7.99
CA TRP A 154 0.49 -11.75 7.13
C TRP A 154 1.83 -11.31 7.73
N LEU A 155 1.94 -10.04 8.16
CA LEU A 155 3.16 -9.52 8.80
C LEU A 155 3.51 -10.29 10.07
N LYS A 156 2.53 -10.60 10.92
CA LYS A 156 2.75 -11.39 12.15
C LYS A 156 3.26 -12.79 11.84
N ARG A 157 2.58 -13.53 10.96
CA ARG A 157 2.99 -14.90 10.59
C ARG A 157 4.38 -14.95 9.98
N THR A 158 4.69 -14.05 9.05
CA THR A 158 6.02 -13.97 8.44
C THR A 158 7.08 -13.59 9.46
N SER A 159 6.80 -12.62 10.33
CA SER A 159 7.73 -12.18 11.36
C SER A 159 8.02 -13.26 12.41
N GLU A 160 7.01 -13.99 12.85
CA GLU A 160 7.17 -15.14 13.76
C GLU A 160 8.05 -16.23 13.13
N GLY A 161 7.76 -16.63 11.89
CA GLY A 161 8.55 -17.61 11.15
C GLY A 161 10.01 -17.18 10.98
N CYS A 162 10.24 -15.92 10.59
CA CYS A 162 11.60 -15.38 10.43
C CYS A 162 12.33 -15.22 11.77
N THR A 163 11.64 -14.88 12.85
CA THR A 163 12.23 -14.80 14.20
C THR A 163 12.75 -16.16 14.65
N VAL A 164 11.97 -17.24 14.44
CA VAL A 164 12.41 -18.60 14.79
C VAL A 164 13.68 -18.97 14.02
N VAL A 165 13.72 -18.71 12.71
CA VAL A 165 14.91 -18.98 11.88
C VAL A 165 16.12 -18.15 12.35
N ALA A 166 15.93 -16.87 12.65
CA ALA A 166 17.00 -16.00 13.12
C ALA A 166 17.55 -16.42 14.49
N VAL A 167 16.69 -16.83 15.42
CA VAL A 167 17.10 -17.40 16.71
C VAL A 167 17.88 -18.71 16.50
N LEU A 168 17.44 -19.59 15.60
CA LEU A 168 18.19 -20.82 15.28
C LEU A 168 19.60 -20.51 14.74
N ILE A 169 19.72 -19.56 13.80
CA ILE A 169 21.04 -19.13 13.29
C ILE A 169 21.91 -18.54 14.41
N ALA A 170 21.34 -17.68 15.26
CA ALA A 170 22.05 -17.11 16.40
C ALA A 170 22.53 -18.19 17.37
N THR A 171 21.71 -19.22 17.66
CA THR A 171 22.09 -20.32 18.55
C THR A 171 23.22 -21.18 17.97
N VAL A 172 23.20 -21.45 16.66
CA VAL A 172 24.25 -22.21 15.97
C VAL A 172 25.56 -21.42 15.95
N ALA A 173 25.52 -20.13 15.62
CA ALA A 173 26.70 -19.26 15.66
C ALA A 173 27.26 -19.14 17.09
N PHE A 174 26.39 -18.90 18.08
CA PHE A 174 26.80 -18.85 19.48
C PHE A 174 27.46 -20.16 19.93
N ALA A 175 26.91 -21.32 19.57
CA ALA A 175 27.53 -22.61 19.89
C ALA A 175 28.91 -22.75 19.23
N ALA A 176 29.04 -22.36 17.95
CA ALA A 176 30.29 -22.42 17.20
C ALA A 176 31.39 -21.52 17.78
N ALA A 177 31.01 -20.39 18.41
CA ALA A 177 31.94 -19.52 19.13
C ALA A 177 32.61 -20.21 20.33
N TYR A 178 31.94 -21.17 21.00
CA TYR A 178 32.50 -21.93 22.12
C TYR A 178 33.09 -23.28 21.69
N THR A 179 32.62 -23.85 20.58
CA THR A 179 33.15 -25.10 20.00
C THR A 179 34.05 -24.81 18.80
N VAL A 180 35.01 -23.90 19.01
CA VAL A 180 35.90 -23.42 17.95
C VAL A 180 36.64 -24.57 17.25
N PRO A 181 36.87 -24.48 15.92
CA PRO A 181 37.57 -25.50 15.17
C PRO A 181 38.95 -25.81 15.75
N GLY A 182 39.24 -27.10 15.95
CA GLY A 182 40.48 -27.58 16.56
C GLY A 182 40.50 -27.57 18.09
N GLY A 183 39.49 -26.98 18.74
CA GLY A 183 39.34 -26.97 20.19
C GLY A 183 40.38 -26.13 20.95
N PRO A 184 40.26 -26.07 22.28
CA PRO A 184 41.23 -25.39 23.14
C PRO A 184 42.47 -26.26 23.36
N ASN A 185 43.64 -25.62 23.43
CA ASN A 185 44.88 -26.27 23.83
C ASN A 185 44.82 -26.62 25.33
N SER A 186 45.12 -27.87 25.69
CA SER A 186 45.04 -28.40 27.05
C SER A 186 45.93 -27.67 28.08
N GLN A 187 46.97 -26.94 27.64
CA GLN A 187 47.89 -26.23 28.52
C GLN A 187 47.56 -24.74 28.66
N THR A 188 47.10 -24.10 27.59
CA THR A 188 46.91 -22.63 27.54
C THR A 188 45.46 -22.20 27.48
N GLY A 189 44.53 -23.12 27.18
CA GLY A 189 43.11 -22.82 26.94
C GLY A 189 42.83 -22.08 25.63
N ALA A 190 43.86 -21.64 24.90
CA ALA A 190 43.71 -20.90 23.66
C ALA A 190 43.34 -21.82 22.48
N PRO A 191 42.62 -21.32 21.46
CA PRO A 191 42.29 -22.11 20.27
C PRO A 191 43.53 -22.63 19.54
N VAL A 192 43.58 -23.94 19.24
CA VAL A 192 44.74 -24.58 18.59
C VAL A 192 45.03 -23.98 17.21
N LEU A 193 43.99 -23.52 16.50
CA LEU A 193 44.10 -22.98 15.14
C LEU A 193 44.27 -21.45 15.09
N VAL A 194 44.51 -20.76 16.21
CA VAL A 194 44.52 -19.29 16.29
C VAL A 194 45.42 -18.60 15.24
N ASN A 195 46.56 -19.20 14.89
CA ASN A 195 47.52 -18.64 13.93
C ASN A 195 47.25 -19.02 12.46
N LYS A 196 46.16 -19.73 12.16
CA LYS A 196 45.80 -20.12 10.80
C LYS A 196 44.85 -19.10 10.18
N PRO A 197 45.02 -18.72 8.89
CA PRO A 197 44.17 -17.72 8.25
C PRO A 197 42.69 -18.14 8.22
N PHE A 198 42.41 -19.44 8.07
CA PHE A 198 41.05 -19.98 8.11
C PHE A 198 40.34 -19.75 9.45
N PHE A 199 41.08 -19.72 10.56
CA PHE A 199 40.51 -19.44 11.88
C PHE A 199 40.02 -18.00 11.99
N VAL A 200 40.78 -17.04 11.45
CA VAL A 200 40.37 -15.62 11.41
C VAL A 200 39.13 -15.42 10.56
N VAL A 201 39.05 -16.08 9.39
CA VAL A 201 37.84 -16.02 8.55
C VAL A 201 36.64 -16.58 9.30
N PHE A 202 36.80 -17.75 9.93
CA PHE A 202 35.75 -18.38 10.74
C PHE A 202 35.24 -17.43 11.85
N THR A 203 36.12 -16.87 12.68
CA THR A 203 35.72 -16.00 13.79
C THR A 203 35.03 -14.73 13.31
N VAL A 204 35.51 -14.11 12.23
CA VAL A 204 34.85 -12.93 11.65
C VAL A 204 33.47 -13.27 11.11
N THR A 205 33.33 -14.38 10.36
CA THR A 205 32.03 -14.79 9.82
C THR A 205 31.03 -15.18 10.92
N ASP A 206 31.49 -15.81 11.99
CA ASP A 206 30.67 -16.22 13.12
C ASP A 206 30.11 -14.99 13.87
N VAL A 207 30.97 -14.01 14.16
CA VAL A 207 30.56 -12.75 14.78
C VAL A 207 29.58 -11.98 13.89
N LEU A 208 29.83 -11.93 12.58
CA LEU A 208 28.92 -11.28 11.62
C LEU A 208 27.57 -12.01 11.59
N SER A 209 27.56 -13.34 11.49
CA SER A 209 26.34 -14.17 11.54
C SER A 209 25.52 -13.87 12.80
N LEU A 210 26.17 -13.87 13.96
CA LEU A 210 25.52 -13.59 15.24
C LEU A 210 24.97 -12.16 15.30
N SER A 211 25.73 -11.16 14.83
CA SER A 211 25.26 -9.77 14.80
C SER A 211 24.02 -9.58 13.93
N PHE A 212 24.03 -10.10 12.69
CA PHE A 212 22.90 -10.00 11.78
C PHE A 212 21.68 -10.79 12.27
N ALA A 213 21.89 -11.98 12.84
CA ALA A 213 20.82 -12.78 13.41
C ALA A 213 20.14 -12.05 14.59
N LEU A 214 20.91 -11.48 15.51
CA LEU A 214 20.37 -10.70 16.64
C LEU A 214 19.66 -9.43 16.17
N THR A 215 20.22 -8.68 15.22
CA THR A 215 19.54 -7.51 14.62
C THR A 215 18.23 -7.93 13.96
N SER A 216 18.21 -9.04 13.23
CA SER A 216 17.00 -9.59 12.61
C SER A 216 15.93 -9.94 13.65
N VAL A 217 16.31 -10.57 14.76
CA VAL A 217 15.39 -10.89 15.87
C VAL A 217 14.78 -9.62 16.44
N VAL A 218 15.59 -8.58 16.69
CA VAL A 218 15.09 -7.30 17.23
C VAL A 218 14.08 -6.65 16.27
N ILE A 219 14.36 -6.64 14.97
CA ILE A 219 13.46 -6.05 13.96
C ILE A 219 12.14 -6.82 13.90
N PHE A 220 12.18 -8.15 13.77
CA PHE A 220 10.97 -8.96 13.68
C PHE A 220 10.15 -8.96 14.98
N LEU A 221 10.81 -8.97 16.13
CA LEU A 221 10.12 -8.82 17.41
C LEU A 221 9.46 -7.44 17.53
N SER A 222 10.10 -6.39 17.02
CA SER A 222 9.53 -5.04 16.97
C SER A 222 8.26 -5.00 16.09
N ILE A 223 8.24 -5.73 14.97
CA ILE A 223 7.04 -5.87 14.12
C ILE A 223 5.91 -6.58 14.87
N VAL A 224 6.21 -7.67 15.59
CA VAL A 224 5.19 -8.47 16.30
C VAL A 224 4.63 -7.71 17.52
N SER A 225 5.49 -6.97 18.22
CA SER A 225 5.14 -6.18 19.42
C SER A 225 4.55 -4.81 19.10
N SER A 226 4.63 -4.35 17.84
CA SER A 226 4.05 -3.09 17.41
C SER A 226 2.54 -3.07 17.66
N PRO A 227 2.00 -2.01 18.27
CA PRO A 227 0.56 -1.81 18.32
C PRO A 227 0.08 -1.51 16.89
N PHE A 228 -0.46 -2.51 16.22
CA PHE A 228 -1.27 -2.33 15.01
C PHE A 228 -2.60 -1.65 15.39
N ARG A 229 -2.53 -0.36 15.73
CA ARG A 229 -3.69 0.50 15.93
C ARG A 229 -4.18 1.01 14.58
#